data_AF-A0A1H7Z2H4-F1
#
_entry.id   AF-A0A1H7Z2H4-F1
#
_cell.length_a   1.000
_cell.length_b   1.000
_cell.length_c   1.000
_cell.angle_alpha   90.00
_cell.angle_beta   90.00
_cell.angle_gamma   90.00
#
_symmetry.space_group_name_H-M   'P 1'
#
loop_
_entity.id
_entity.type
_entity.pdbx_description
1 polymer ?
#
loop_
_entity_poly.entity_id
_entity_poly.type
_entity_poly.pdbx_seq_one_letter_code
_entity_poly.pdbx_strand_id
1 'polypeptide(L)'
;MEKMSCNVVRDLLPLYAEGLTSEETNTVVRSHLDECKVCTEYYACCNTDLDLRIDKPTKSDRKIIRWMRLKFLWYLFWPLFYGVSWQFGWQNQTLRLMIEALIVVFTLPFYSSFEINFDPEKRKEYYSREEKNINSGKSSLFSQAVFMSLPILIPVLFGVIPLIIKELIKS
;
A
#
# COMPACT_ATOMS: atom_id res chain seq x y z
N MET A 1 -34.22 -10.75 -44.51
CA MET A 1 -33.02 -10.41 -43.72
C MET A 1 -33.51 -9.76 -42.44
N GLU A 2 -33.30 -10.41 -41.31
CA GLU A 2 -33.71 -9.94 -39.99
C GLU A 2 -32.92 -8.66 -39.69
N LYS A 3 -33.59 -7.50 -39.70
CA LYS A 3 -32.95 -6.24 -39.33
C LYS A 3 -32.60 -6.34 -37.84
N MET A 4 -31.34 -6.63 -37.53
CA MET A 4 -30.86 -6.54 -36.14
C MET A 4 -31.24 -5.16 -35.59
N SER A 5 -31.83 -5.17 -34.40
CA SER A 5 -32.25 -3.92 -33.76
C SER A 5 -31.03 -3.06 -33.43
N CYS A 6 -31.15 -1.74 -33.57
CA CYS A 6 -30.07 -0.80 -33.27
C CYS A 6 -29.51 -0.97 -31.85
N ASN A 7 -30.33 -1.44 -30.90
CA ASN A 7 -29.92 -1.71 -29.52
C ASN A 7 -28.86 -2.81 -29.45
N VAL A 8 -29.09 -3.94 -30.15
CA VAL A 8 -28.13 -5.05 -30.19
C VAL A 8 -26.83 -4.61 -30.84
N VAL A 9 -26.90 -3.84 -31.93
CA VAL A 9 -25.69 -3.31 -32.58
C VAL A 9 -24.94 -2.38 -31.64
N ARG A 10 -25.64 -1.48 -30.94
CA ARG A 10 -25.03 -0.54 -29.99
C ARG A 10 -24.28 -1.24 -28.85
N ASP A 11 -24.83 -2.33 -28.33
CA ASP A 11 -24.18 -3.13 -27.29
C ASP A 11 -22.92 -3.84 -27.80
N LEU A 12 -22.89 -4.19 -29.09
CA LEU A 12 -21.76 -4.85 -29.74
C LEU A 12 -20.70 -3.88 -30.27
N LEU A 13 -21.04 -2.60 -30.48
CA LEU A 13 -20.13 -1.61 -31.06
C LEU A 13 -18.81 -1.38 -30.28
N PRO A 14 -18.78 -1.36 -28.94
CA PRO A 14 -17.53 -1.27 -28.19
C PRO A 14 -16.61 -2.47 -28.48
N LEU A 15 -17.16 -3.68 -28.46
CA LEU A 15 -16.42 -4.91 -28.75
C LEU A 15 -15.94 -4.96 -30.21
N TYR A 16 -16.76 -4.44 -31.12
CA TYR A 16 -16.43 -4.29 -32.53
C TYR A 16 -15.28 -3.29 -32.75
N ALA A 17 -15.29 -2.15 -32.05
CA ALA A 17 -14.23 -1.15 -32.11
C ALA A 17 -12.89 -1.70 -31.59
N GLU A 18 -12.92 -2.56 -30.57
CA GLU A 18 -11.75 -3.26 -30.03
C GLU A 18 -11.33 -4.51 -30.85
N GLY A 19 -12.09 -4.86 -31.90
CA GLY A 19 -11.79 -6.02 -32.75
C GLY A 19 -11.99 -7.38 -32.07
N LEU A 20 -12.83 -7.44 -31.03
CA LEU A 20 -13.07 -8.63 -30.20
C LEU A 20 -14.29 -9.46 -30.65
N THR A 21 -14.96 -9.05 -31.73
CA THR A 21 -16.14 -9.72 -32.30
C THR A 21 -15.77 -10.73 -33.39
N SER A 22 -16.58 -11.79 -33.53
CA SER A 22 -16.41 -12.81 -34.58
C SER A 22 -16.65 -12.23 -35.98
N GLU A 23 -16.08 -12.88 -37.00
CA GLU A 23 -16.22 -12.44 -38.40
C GLU A 23 -17.68 -12.37 -38.87
N GLU A 24 -18.50 -13.34 -38.44
CA GLU A 24 -19.95 -13.34 -38.69
C GLU A 24 -20.62 -12.08 -38.12
N THR A 25 -20.30 -11.72 -36.88
CA THR A 25 -20.85 -10.52 -36.22
C THR A 25 -20.33 -9.24 -36.88
N ASN A 26 -19.07 -9.23 -37.34
CA ASN A 26 -18.47 -8.10 -38.05
C ASN A 26 -19.22 -7.76 -39.34
N THR A 27 -19.62 -8.77 -40.12
CA THR A 27 -20.36 -8.54 -41.37
C THR A 27 -21.73 -7.91 -41.13
N VAL A 28 -22.43 -8.38 -40.10
CA VAL A 28 -23.75 -7.87 -39.72
C VAL A 28 -23.66 -6.44 -39.20
N VAL A 29 -22.72 -6.17 -38.29
CA VAL A 29 -22.49 -4.82 -37.74
C VAL A 29 -22.11 -3.84 -38.85
N ARG A 30 -21.23 -4.21 -39.79
CA ARG A 30 -20.87 -3.37 -40.95
C ARG A 30 -22.08 -3.02 -41.80
N SER A 31 -22.88 -4.02 -42.17
CA SER A 31 -24.08 -3.79 -42.97
C SER A 31 -25.07 -2.83 -42.28
N HIS A 32 -25.15 -2.87 -40.95
CA HIS A 32 -26.01 -1.97 -40.19
C HIS A 32 -25.45 -0.55 -40.10
N LEU A 33 -24.13 -0.39 -39.99
CA LEU A 33 -23.48 0.92 -39.98
C LEU A 33 -23.68 1.67 -41.31
N ASP A 34 -23.64 0.96 -42.45
CA ASP A 34 -23.87 1.55 -43.77
C ASP A 34 -25.31 2.11 -43.93
N GLU A 35 -26.29 1.50 -43.27
CA GLU A 35 -27.70 1.91 -43.34
C GLU A 35 -28.11 2.89 -42.21
N CYS A 36 -27.44 2.85 -41.06
CA CYS A 36 -27.84 3.55 -39.84
C CYS A 36 -26.85 4.64 -39.41
N LYS A 37 -27.23 5.90 -39.66
CA LYS A 37 -26.44 7.08 -39.25
C LYS A 37 -26.24 7.17 -37.73
N VAL A 38 -27.26 6.82 -36.95
CA VAL A 38 -27.22 6.88 -35.47
C VAL A 38 -26.15 5.94 -34.89
N CYS A 39 -26.05 4.73 -35.43
CA CYS A 39 -25.04 3.77 -35.00
C CYS A 39 -23.64 4.17 -35.48
N THR A 40 -23.53 4.80 -36.65
CA THR A 40 -22.26 5.33 -37.17
C THR A 40 -21.69 6.45 -36.30
N GLU A 41 -22.53 7.38 -35.86
CA GLU A 41 -22.12 8.45 -34.93
C GLU A 41 -21.67 7.88 -33.57
N TYR A 42 -22.39 6.87 -33.06
CA TYR A 42 -22.03 6.20 -31.81
C TYR A 42 -20.70 5.43 -31.93
N TYR A 43 -20.47 4.76 -33.07
CA TYR A 43 -19.20 4.07 -33.34
C TYR A 43 -18.01 5.04 -33.34
N ALA A 44 -18.15 6.24 -33.92
CA ALA A 44 -17.11 7.26 -33.89
C ALA A 44 -16.76 7.69 -32.45
N CYS A 45 -17.77 7.79 -31.56
CA CYS A 45 -17.57 8.05 -30.14
C CYS A 45 -16.81 6.91 -29.44
N CYS A 46 -17.16 5.65 -29.73
CA CYS A 46 -16.48 4.48 -29.18
C CYS A 46 -15.03 4.32 -29.67
N ASN A 47 -14.76 4.71 -30.92
CA ASN A 47 -13.42 4.64 -31.53
C ASN A 47 -12.55 5.85 -31.19
N THR A 48 -13.03 6.76 -30.34
CA THR A 48 -12.21 7.86 -29.83
C THR A 48 -11.33 7.30 -28.71
N ASP A 49 -10.02 7.29 -28.92
CA ASP A 49 -9.06 6.94 -27.88
C ASP A 49 -9.32 7.82 -26.66
N LEU A 50 -9.83 7.21 -25.59
CA LEU A 50 -9.86 7.85 -24.29
C LEU A 50 -8.40 8.01 -23.87
N ASP A 51 -7.86 9.23 -24.03
CA ASP A 51 -6.58 9.64 -23.44
C ASP A 51 -6.74 9.66 -21.92
N LEU A 52 -6.77 8.46 -21.34
CA LEU A 52 -6.60 8.27 -19.92
C LEU A 52 -5.20 8.75 -19.61
N ARG A 53 -5.09 10.01 -19.18
CA ARG A 53 -3.84 10.57 -18.67
C ARG A 53 -3.38 9.71 -17.51
N ILE A 54 -2.53 8.73 -17.81
CA ILE A 54 -1.77 8.03 -16.78
C ILE A 54 -0.71 9.03 -16.35
N ASP A 55 -1.05 9.81 -15.31
CA ASP A 55 -0.15 10.80 -14.74
C ASP A 55 1.19 10.13 -14.43
N LYS A 56 2.25 10.60 -15.09
CA LYS A 56 3.61 10.10 -14.85
C LYS A 56 3.97 10.38 -13.39
N PRO A 57 4.66 9.44 -12.70
CA PRO A 57 4.97 9.58 -11.28
C PRO A 57 5.71 10.90 -11.02
N THR A 58 5.12 11.68 -10.12
CA THR A 58 5.56 13.01 -9.73
C THR A 58 6.89 12.95 -8.96
N LYS A 59 7.56 14.10 -8.77
CA LYS A 59 8.79 14.17 -7.96
C LYS A 59 8.56 13.73 -6.49
N SER A 60 7.33 13.85 -5.97
CA SER A 60 6.90 13.34 -4.66
C SER A 60 6.99 11.82 -4.60
N ASP A 61 6.56 11.12 -5.65
CA ASP A 61 6.48 9.66 -5.67
C ASP A 61 7.87 9.01 -5.59
N ARG A 62 8.87 9.62 -6.23
CA ARG A 62 10.27 9.17 -6.13
C ARG A 62 10.83 9.28 -4.71
N LYS A 63 10.43 10.30 -3.94
CA LYS A 63 10.83 10.41 -2.53
C LYS A 63 10.17 9.34 -1.68
N ILE A 64 8.89 9.05 -1.93
CA ILE A 64 8.13 7.99 -1.25
C ILE A 64 8.78 6.63 -1.50
N ILE A 65 9.09 6.28 -2.76
CA ILE A 65 9.73 5.01 -3.12
C ILE A 65 11.10 4.84 -2.44
N ARG A 66 11.92 5.91 -2.39
CA ARG A 66 13.22 5.87 -1.71
C ARG A 66 13.07 5.58 -0.22
N TRP A 67 12.10 6.23 0.43
CA TRP A 67 11.79 6.01 1.84
C TRP A 67 11.25 4.61 2.11
N MET A 68 10.43 4.06 1.21
CA MET A 68 9.94 2.68 1.31
C MET A 68 11.08 1.66 1.26
N ARG A 69 12.09 1.86 0.40
CA ARG A 69 13.27 0.98 0.35
C ARG A 69 14.06 1.02 1.66
N LEU A 70 14.31 2.20 2.21
CA LEU A 70 15.00 2.36 3.50
C LEU A 70 14.26 1.65 4.64
N LYS A 71 12.92 1.81 4.69
CA LYS A 71 12.09 1.07 5.64
C LYS A 71 12.19 -0.43 5.41
N PHE A 72 12.11 -0.91 4.18
CA PHE A 72 12.20 -2.33 3.89
C PHE A 72 13.56 -2.94 4.30
N LEU A 73 14.66 -2.23 4.02
CA LEU A 73 16.00 -2.60 4.50
C LEU A 73 16.05 -2.69 6.02
N TRP A 74 15.47 -1.71 6.73
CA TRP A 74 15.39 -1.72 8.20
C TRP A 74 14.61 -2.95 8.73
N TYR A 75 13.50 -3.30 8.07
CA TYR A 75 12.69 -4.46 8.45
C TYR A 75 13.38 -5.81 8.20
N LEU A 76 14.24 -5.89 7.18
CA LEU A 76 15.04 -7.09 6.93
C LEU A 76 16.27 -7.18 7.83
N PHE A 77 16.86 -6.03 8.17
CA PHE A 77 18.09 -5.97 8.96
C PHE A 77 17.95 -6.67 10.31
N TRP A 78 16.93 -6.35 11.10
CA TRP A 78 16.80 -6.88 12.47
C TRP A 78 16.58 -8.41 12.53
N PRO A 79 15.65 -9.02 11.75
CA PRO A 79 15.48 -10.47 11.71
C PRO A 79 16.71 -11.21 11.17
N LEU A 80 17.36 -10.68 10.13
CA LEU A 80 18.57 -11.28 9.58
C LEU A 80 19.73 -11.20 10.57
N PHE A 81 19.89 -10.05 11.24
CA PHE A 81 20.91 -9.87 12.27
C PHE A 81 20.72 -10.84 13.44
N TYR A 82 19.47 -11.03 13.90
CA TYR A 82 19.15 -12.04 14.91
C TYR A 82 19.46 -13.47 14.42
N GLY A 83 19.10 -13.80 13.18
CA GLY A 83 19.38 -15.11 12.57
C GLY A 83 20.88 -15.41 12.44
N VAL A 84 21.69 -14.44 12.00
CA VAL A 84 23.15 -14.59 11.92
C VAL A 84 23.76 -14.73 13.32
N SER A 85 23.26 -13.98 14.29
CA SER A 85 23.73 -14.05 15.69
C SER A 85 23.51 -15.42 16.33
N TRP A 86 22.57 -16.22 15.80
CA TRP A 86 22.36 -17.61 16.20
C TRP A 86 23.58 -18.50 15.91
N GLN A 87 24.29 -18.26 14.79
CA GLN A 87 25.45 -19.05 14.40
C GLN A 87 26.66 -18.83 15.30
N PHE A 88 26.74 -17.68 15.97
CA PHE A 88 27.86 -17.28 16.83
C PHE A 88 27.61 -17.49 18.33
N GLY A 89 26.46 -18.06 18.71
CA GLY A 89 26.12 -18.31 20.12
C GLY A 89 25.85 -17.06 20.95
N TRP A 90 25.68 -15.89 20.33
CA TRP A 90 25.42 -14.61 20.99
C TRP A 90 23.94 -14.36 21.30
N GLN A 91 23.17 -15.43 21.48
CA GLN A 91 21.71 -15.37 21.57
C GLN A 91 21.24 -14.42 22.69
N ASN A 92 21.82 -14.53 23.88
CA ASN A 92 21.40 -13.73 25.05
C ASN A 92 21.83 -12.27 24.95
N GLN A 93 23.01 -11.98 24.39
CA GLN A 93 23.49 -10.60 24.22
C GLN A 93 22.68 -9.89 23.14
N THR A 94 22.43 -10.57 22.02
CA THR A 94 21.62 -10.03 20.92
C THR A 94 20.18 -9.77 21.36
N LEU A 95 19.57 -10.70 22.10
CA LEU A 95 18.21 -10.52 22.62
C LEU A 95 18.11 -9.31 23.58
N ARG A 96 19.11 -9.10 24.45
CA ARG A 96 19.16 -7.90 25.32
C ARG A 96 19.19 -6.60 24.50
N LEU A 97 20.04 -6.55 23.47
CA LEU A 97 20.11 -5.39 22.58
C LEU A 97 18.79 -5.15 21.83
N MET A 98 18.09 -6.20 21.39
CA MET A 98 16.76 -6.06 20.77
C MET A 98 15.75 -5.46 21.74
N ILE A 99 15.72 -5.94 22.99
CA ILE A 99 14.77 -5.47 24.01
C ILE A 99 15.07 -4.01 24.37
N GLU A 100 16.34 -3.64 24.58
CA GLU A 100 16.74 -2.25 24.82
C GLU A 100 16.34 -1.33 23.67
N ALA A 101 16.60 -1.74 22.42
CA ALA A 101 16.20 -0.99 21.23
C ALA A 101 14.67 -0.83 21.14
N LEU A 102 13.90 -1.87 21.46
CA LEU A 102 12.43 -1.83 21.47
C LEU A 102 11.90 -0.83 22.49
N ILE A 103 12.46 -0.83 23.71
CA ILE A 103 12.10 0.11 24.77
C ILE A 103 12.41 1.54 24.34
N VAL A 104 13.58 1.81 23.77
CA VAL A 104 13.95 3.16 23.29
C VAL A 104 13.00 3.64 22.18
N VAL A 105 12.70 2.79 21.19
CA VAL A 105 11.80 3.14 20.08
C VAL A 105 10.37 3.39 20.56
N PHE A 106 9.91 2.67 21.59
CA PHE A 106 8.57 2.85 22.16
C PHE A 106 8.47 4.03 23.12
N THR A 107 9.51 4.29 23.92
CA THR A 107 9.49 5.33 24.96
C THR A 107 9.74 6.74 24.41
N LEU A 108 10.57 6.91 23.38
CA LEU A 108 10.81 8.22 22.75
C LEU A 108 9.51 8.94 22.30
N PRO A 109 8.61 8.31 21.52
CA PRO A 109 7.36 8.94 21.14
C PRO A 109 6.42 9.11 22.34
N PHE A 110 6.42 8.17 23.30
CA PHE A 110 5.58 8.26 24.51
C PHE A 110 5.98 9.43 25.43
N TYR A 111 7.28 9.69 25.59
CA TYR A 111 7.79 10.86 26.31
C TYR A 111 7.28 12.16 25.68
N SER A 112 7.33 12.25 24.35
CA SER A 112 6.77 13.41 23.65
C SER A 112 5.27 13.54 23.88
N SER A 113 4.52 12.43 23.87
CA SER A 113 3.07 12.43 24.14
C SER A 113 2.73 12.84 25.57
N PHE A 114 3.57 12.51 26.55
CA PHE A 114 3.34 12.92 27.94
C PHE A 114 3.49 14.43 28.11
N GLU A 115 4.52 15.03 27.51
CA GLU A 115 4.76 16.48 27.56
C GLU A 115 3.66 17.27 26.82
N ILE A 116 3.17 16.72 25.71
CA ILE A 116 2.05 17.29 24.94
C ILE A 116 0.75 17.37 25.76
N ASN A 117 0.51 16.42 26.68
CA ASN A 117 -0.72 16.42 27.48
C ASN A 117 -0.70 17.40 28.66
N PHE A 118 0.48 17.86 29.09
CA PHE A 118 0.63 18.79 30.20
C PHE A 118 0.50 20.27 29.79
N ASP A 119 0.79 20.61 28.53
CA ASP A 119 0.79 21.98 28.01
C ASP A 119 -0.30 22.16 26.92
N PRO A 120 -1.34 23.00 27.16
CA PRO A 120 -2.45 23.17 26.23
C PRO A 120 -2.05 23.77 24.88
N GLU A 121 -0.98 24.56 24.81
CA GLU A 121 -0.49 25.13 23.54
C GLU A 121 0.19 24.05 22.68
N LYS A 122 1.11 23.27 23.28
CA LYS A 122 1.76 22.14 22.61
C LYS A 122 0.77 21.09 22.14
N ARG A 123 -0.30 20.85 22.89
CA ARG A 123 -1.41 19.98 22.49
C ARG A 123 -2.08 20.45 21.20
N LYS A 124 -2.40 21.74 21.11
CA LYS A 124 -3.05 22.30 19.91
C LYS A 124 -2.12 22.26 18.70
N GLU A 125 -0.83 22.55 18.90
CA GLU A 125 0.19 22.43 17.86
C GLU A 125 0.30 20.99 17.36
N TYR A 126 0.33 20.00 18.26
CA TYR A 126 0.37 18.58 17.93
C TYR A 126 -0.80 18.16 17.03
N TYR A 127 -2.05 18.44 17.43
CA TYR A 127 -3.21 18.07 16.63
C TYR A 127 -3.24 18.77 15.26
N SER A 128 -2.81 20.04 15.19
CA SER A 128 -2.70 20.75 13.90
C SER A 128 -1.65 20.13 12.97
N ARG A 129 -0.59 19.55 13.53
CA ARG A 129 0.46 18.84 12.77
C ARG A 129 -0.03 17.46 12.34
N GLU A 130 -0.78 16.75 13.18
CA GLU A 130 -1.41 15.48 12.81
C GLU A 130 -2.43 15.65 11.68
N GLU A 131 -3.28 16.67 11.76
CA GLU A 131 -4.27 16.97 10.72
C GLU A 131 -3.59 17.24 9.37
N LYS A 132 -2.52 18.05 9.34
CA LYS A 132 -1.72 18.28 8.12
C LYS A 132 -1.09 16.99 7.57
N ASN A 133 -0.63 16.10 8.45
CA ASN A 133 -0.05 14.83 8.02
C ASN A 133 -1.12 13.91 7.41
N ILE A 134 -2.28 13.78 8.04
CA ILE A 134 -3.38 12.96 7.54
C ILE A 134 -3.90 13.51 6.20
N ASN A 135 -4.13 14.82 6.11
CA ASN A 135 -4.60 15.49 4.89
C ASN A 135 -3.59 15.44 3.74
N SER A 136 -2.30 15.26 4.02
CA SER A 136 -1.25 15.04 3.01
C SER A 136 -1.01 13.57 2.67
N GLY A 137 -1.87 12.65 3.14
CA GLY A 137 -1.77 11.21 2.88
C GLY A 137 -0.68 10.50 3.66
N LYS A 138 -0.13 11.11 4.72
CA LYS A 138 0.84 10.47 5.63
C LYS A 138 0.11 9.82 6.80
N SER A 139 0.66 8.72 7.29
CA SER A 139 0.14 8.03 8.48
C SER A 139 0.41 8.84 9.75
N SER A 140 -0.40 8.63 10.80
CA SER A 140 -0.25 9.33 12.09
C SER A 140 1.13 9.10 12.73
N LEU A 141 1.61 10.03 13.54
CA LEU A 141 2.92 9.90 14.19
C LEU A 141 2.96 8.66 15.10
N PHE A 142 1.85 8.36 15.78
CA PHE A 142 1.71 7.14 16.57
C PHE A 142 1.86 5.87 15.72
N SER A 143 1.15 5.77 14.60
CA SER A 143 1.25 4.60 13.72
C SER A 143 2.66 4.43 13.17
N GLN A 144 3.34 5.52 12.83
CA GLN A 144 4.73 5.46 12.35
C GLN A 144 5.67 4.85 13.40
N ALA A 145 5.51 5.19 14.68
CA ALA A 145 6.30 4.60 15.75
C ALA A 145 6.03 3.09 15.93
N VAL A 146 4.75 2.68 15.88
CA VAL A 146 4.35 1.27 15.97
C VAL A 146 4.94 0.46 14.81
N PHE A 147 4.92 0.99 13.59
CA PHE A 147 5.53 0.31 12.46
C PHE A 147 7.05 0.15 12.64
N MET A 148 7.75 1.16 13.15
CA MET A 148 9.20 1.07 13.35
C MET A 148 9.64 0.02 14.39
N SER A 149 8.79 -0.32 15.37
CA SER A 149 9.10 -1.34 16.39
C SER A 149 8.76 -2.78 15.96
N LEU A 150 7.90 -2.95 14.96
CA LEU A 150 7.44 -4.25 14.46
C LEU A 150 8.57 -5.25 14.08
N PRO A 151 9.65 -4.86 13.37
CA PRO A 151 10.71 -5.81 13.01
C PRO A 151 11.54 -6.29 14.21
N ILE A 152 11.51 -5.58 15.34
CA ILE A 152 12.20 -5.94 16.58
C ILE A 152 11.31 -6.85 17.44
N LEU A 153 9.98 -6.66 17.40
CA LEU A 153 9.01 -7.48 18.13
C LEU A 153 9.10 -8.96 17.76
N ILE A 154 9.24 -9.29 16.48
CA ILE A 154 9.24 -10.68 16.01
C ILE A 154 10.42 -11.48 16.62
N PRO A 155 11.70 -11.07 16.47
CA PRO A 155 12.82 -11.75 17.12
C PRO A 155 12.70 -11.85 18.65
N VAL A 156 12.20 -10.80 19.30
CA VAL A 156 12.03 -10.78 20.76
C VAL A 156 11.00 -11.80 21.21
N LEU A 157 9.84 -11.89 20.54
CA LEU A 157 8.82 -12.90 20.85
C LEU A 157 9.38 -14.31 20.70
N PHE A 158 10.04 -14.62 19.58
CA PHE A 158 10.63 -15.94 19.34
C PHE A 158 11.75 -16.29 20.35
N GLY A 159 12.52 -15.31 20.83
CA GLY A 159 13.58 -15.54 21.83
C GLY A 159 13.09 -15.67 23.27
N VAL A 160 12.03 -14.95 23.64
CA VAL A 160 11.51 -14.90 25.03
C VAL A 160 10.53 -16.04 25.33
N ILE A 161 9.68 -16.44 24.38
CA ILE A 161 8.73 -17.55 24.55
C ILE A 161 9.38 -18.85 25.06
N PRO A 162 10.48 -19.36 24.47
CA PRO A 162 11.11 -20.60 24.94
C PRO A 162 11.75 -20.45 26.34
N LEU A 163 12.22 -19.25 26.71
CA LEU A 163 12.71 -18.98 28.07
C LEU A 163 11.59 -19.04 29.09
N ILE A 164 10.43 -18.45 28.79
CA ILE A 164 9.24 -18.49 29.66
C ILE A 164 8.73 -19.94 29.83
N ILE A 165 8.65 -20.70 28.74
CA ILE A 165 8.23 -22.11 28.79
C ILE A 165 9.18 -22.93 29.66
N LYS A 166 10.49 -22.69 29.56
CA LYS A 166 11.49 -23.38 30.38
C LYS A 166 11.37 -23.06 31.88
N GLU A 167 11.07 -21.82 32.24
CA GLU A 167 10.78 -21.42 33.63
C GLU A 167 9.48 -22.08 34.13
N LEU A 168 8.42 -22.10 33.31
CA LEU A 168 7.14 -22.70 33.68
C LEU A 168 7.21 -24.23 33.87
N ILE A 169 8.04 -24.94 33.11
CA ILE A 169 8.24 -26.40 33.25
C ILE A 169 9.08 -26.73 34.50
N LYS A 170 9.84 -25.76 35.03
CA LYS A 170 10.72 -25.95 36.18
C LYS A 170 10.04 -25.65 37.53
N SER A 171 8.91 -24.94 37.51
CA SER A 171 8.04 -24.68 38.66
C SER A 171 7.05 -25.82 38.90
#